data_AF-A0A967WB64-F1
#
_entry.id   AF-A0A967WB64-F1
#
_cell.length_a   1.000
_cell.length_b   1.000
_cell.length_c   1.000
_cell.angle_alpha   90.00
_cell.angle_beta   90.00
_cell.angle_gamma   90.00
#
_symmetry.space_group_name_H-M   'P 1'
#
loop_
_entity.id
_entity.type
_entity.pdbx_description
1 polymer ?
#
loop_
_entity_poly.entity_id
_entity_poly.type
_entity_poly.pdbx_seq_one_letter_code
_entity_poly.pdbx_strand_id
1 'polypeptide(L)'
;MIAEACRMAFSDRLAYLADTQCAAVPLEGLQSKAYATARSKLIDEARGPVKEPVGNPWPFQLGEGTKASRPLETPRVDLGNTTHLSVIDRERNMVALTASLGRMFGSG
;
A
#
# COMPACT_ATOMS: atom_id res chain seq x y z
N MET A 1 6.82 12.17 12.46
CA MET A 1 5.92 11.00 12.48
C MET A 1 5.24 10.63 11.14
N ILE A 2 4.40 11.48 10.53
CA ILE A 2 3.53 11.10 9.37
C ILE A 2 4.33 10.66 8.14
N ALA A 3 5.32 11.45 7.73
CA ALA A 3 6.13 11.14 6.55
C ALA A 3 6.80 9.76 6.64
N GLU A 4 7.31 9.40 7.83
CA GLU A 4 7.97 8.12 8.07
C GLU A 4 6.99 6.95 8.06
N ALA A 5 5.81 7.12 8.67
CA ALA A 5 4.74 6.13 8.60
C ALA A 5 4.29 5.88 7.15
N CYS A 6 4.08 6.94 6.37
CA CYS A 6 3.75 6.84 4.95
C CYS A 6 4.87 6.14 4.17
N ARG A 7 6.13 6.50 4.39
CA ARG A 7 7.29 5.89 3.71
C ARG A 7 7.33 4.39 3.93
N MET A 8 7.20 3.95 5.19
CA MET A 8 7.15 2.53 5.54
C MET A 8 5.96 1.81 4.91
N ALA A 9 4.77 2.43 4.92
CA ALA A 9 3.57 1.85 4.32
C ALA A 9 3.69 1.74 2.78
N PHE A 10 4.27 2.75 2.11
CA PHE A 10 4.54 2.70 0.68
C PHE A 10 5.58 1.63 0.34
N SER A 11 6.63 1.48 1.14
CA SER A 11 7.61 0.41 0.96
C SER A 11 6.98 -0.99 1.08
N ASP A 12 6.12 -1.21 2.06
CA ASP A 12 5.40 -2.48 2.21
C ASP A 12 4.43 -2.72 1.03
N ARG A 13 3.72 -1.67 0.59
CA ARG A 13 2.87 -1.72 -0.61
C ARG A 13 3.66 -2.12 -1.85
N LEU A 14 4.80 -1.50 -2.10
CA LEU A 14 5.62 -1.79 -3.28
C LEU A 14 6.20 -3.21 -3.25
N ALA A 15 6.50 -3.74 -2.06
CA ALA A 15 7.06 -5.08 -1.90
C ALA A 15 6.02 -6.19 -2.08
N TYR A 16 4.78 -5.99 -1.61
CA TYR A 16 3.82 -7.09 -1.41
C TYR A 16 2.50 -6.96 -2.18
N LEU A 17 2.06 -5.76 -2.57
CA LEU A 17 0.76 -5.62 -3.24
C LEU A 17 0.86 -5.98 -4.72
N ALA A 18 0.01 -6.92 -5.13
CA ALA A 18 -0.16 -7.39 -6.48
C ALA A 18 -1.61 -7.88 -6.69
N ASP A 19 -1.93 -8.27 -7.91
CA ASP A 19 -3.19 -8.98 -8.19
C ASP A 19 -3.21 -10.31 -7.44
N THR A 20 -4.19 -10.48 -6.55
CA THR A 20 -4.36 -11.68 -5.72
C THR A 20 -4.69 -12.94 -6.54
N GLN A 21 -5.18 -12.79 -7.77
CA GLN A 21 -5.37 -13.92 -8.67
C GLN A 21 -4.06 -14.40 -9.29
N CYS A 22 -3.03 -13.55 -9.29
CA CYS A 22 -1.74 -13.79 -9.94
C CYS A 22 -0.59 -14.04 -8.94
N ALA A 23 -0.69 -13.52 -7.71
CA ALA A 23 0.37 -13.61 -6.71
C ALA A 23 -0.20 -13.73 -5.29
N ALA A 24 0.57 -14.37 -4.41
CA ALA A 24 0.26 -14.43 -2.98
C ALA A 24 0.51 -13.06 -2.33
N VAL A 25 -0.55 -12.50 -1.73
CA VAL A 25 -0.52 -11.19 -1.05
C VAL A 25 -0.95 -11.36 0.42
N PRO A 26 -0.14 -10.91 1.39
CA PRO A 26 -0.46 -11.00 2.82
C PRO A 26 -1.42 -9.87 3.26
N LEU A 27 -2.64 -9.85 2.70
CA LEU A 27 -3.61 -8.78 2.93
C LEU A 27 -3.97 -8.61 4.41
N GLU A 28 -4.21 -9.71 5.13
CA GLU A 28 -4.56 -9.65 6.55
C GLU A 28 -3.38 -9.21 7.40
N GLY A 29 -2.18 -9.68 7.07
CA GLY A 29 -0.95 -9.27 7.74
C GLY A 29 -0.70 -7.76 7.61
N LEU A 30 -0.81 -7.23 6.39
CA LEU A 30 -0.62 -5.81 6.07
C LEU A 30 -1.63 -4.90 6.78
N GLN A 31 -2.89 -5.34 6.95
CA GLN A 31 -3.94 -4.57 7.63
C GLN A 31 -4.05 -4.87 9.14
N SER A 32 -3.22 -5.76 9.69
CA SER A 32 -3.33 -6.17 11.08
C SER A 32 -2.89 -5.07 12.07
N LYS A 33 -3.62 -4.94 13.17
CA LYS A 33 -3.25 -4.02 14.27
C LYS A 33 -1.92 -4.40 14.92
N ALA A 34 -1.63 -5.71 15.00
CA ALA A 34 -0.40 -6.22 15.59
C ALA A 34 0.82 -5.84 14.73
N TYR A 35 0.74 -6.00 13.40
CA TYR A 35 1.79 -5.55 12.49
C TYR A 35 1.96 -4.03 12.54
N ALA A 36 0.88 -3.26 12.47
CA ALA A 36 0.94 -1.79 12.58
C ALA A 36 1.60 -1.33 13.89
N THR A 37 1.31 -2.00 15.01
CA THR A 37 1.94 -1.72 16.30
C THR A 37 3.44 -2.01 16.26
N ALA A 38 3.86 -3.16 15.71
CA ALA A 38 5.27 -3.51 15.57
C ALA A 38 6.03 -2.49 14.70
N ARG A 39 5.40 -2.02 13.61
CA ARG A 39 5.97 -1.02 12.70
C ARG A 39 6.06 0.36 13.34
N SER A 40 5.04 0.78 14.10
CA SER A 40 5.03 2.09 14.78
C SER A 40 6.22 2.28 15.74
N LYS A 41 6.68 1.20 16.38
CA LYS A 41 7.84 1.23 17.30
C LYS A 41 9.17 1.55 16.62
N LEU A 42 9.23 1.44 15.29
CA LEU A 42 10.42 1.78 14.51
C LEU A 42 10.49 3.28 14.19
N ILE A 43 9.38 4.01 14.34
CA ILE A 43 9.32 5.44 14.07
C ILE A 43 9.88 6.18 15.28
N ASP A 44 11.07 6.76 15.09
CA ASP A 44 11.76 7.58 16.08
C ASP A 44 12.11 8.92 15.45
N GLU A 45 11.54 10.01 15.99
CA GLU A 45 11.73 11.35 15.44
C GLU A 45 13.15 11.86 15.64
N ALA A 46 13.88 11.38 16.65
CA ALA A 46 15.24 11.79 16.94
C ALA A 46 16.29 11.04 16.09
N ARG A 47 15.93 9.86 15.58
CA ARG A 47 16.88 8.92 14.95
C ARG A 47 16.88 8.96 13.42
N GLY A 48 15.94 9.69 12.83
CA GLY A 48 15.77 9.80 11.38
C GLY A 48 15.13 8.57 10.75
N PRO A 49 15.11 8.47 9.41
CA PRO A 49 14.38 7.43 8.70
C PRO A 49 14.90 6.01 8.98
N VAL A 50 13.99 5.04 9.07
CA VAL A 50 14.31 3.62 9.19
C VAL A 50 15.11 3.16 7.96
N LYS A 51 16.29 2.57 8.19
CA LYS A 51 17.18 2.12 7.10
C LYS A 51 16.54 1.05 6.21
N GLU A 52 15.82 0.11 6.81
CA GLU A 52 15.10 -0.96 6.10
C GLU A 52 13.58 -0.70 6.20
N PRO A 53 12.99 0.01 5.23
CA PRO A 53 11.60 0.42 5.31
C PRO A 53 10.62 -0.68 4.94
N VAL A 54 11.04 -1.81 4.39
CA VAL A 54 10.15 -2.95 4.12
C VAL A 54 10.08 -3.82 5.39
N GLY A 55 8.88 -4.07 5.90
CA GLY A 55 8.64 -4.97 7.02
C GLY A 55 8.14 -6.33 6.55
N ASN A 56 7.97 -7.27 7.48
CA ASN A 56 7.47 -8.62 7.17
C ASN A 56 6.04 -8.83 7.73
N PRO A 57 5.00 -8.77 6.89
CA PRO A 57 3.62 -8.98 7.31
C PRO A 57 3.21 -10.45 7.42
N TRP A 58 4.00 -11.40 6.88
CA TRP A 58 3.65 -12.83 6.84
C TRP A 58 3.39 -13.48 8.22
N PRO A 59 4.14 -13.14 9.29
CA PRO A 59 3.85 -13.65 10.64
C PRO A 59 2.48 -13.21 11.19
N PHE A 60 1.87 -12.19 10.59
CA PHE A 60 0.58 -11.63 11.00
C PHE A 60 -0.57 -12.02 10.06
N GLN A 61 -0.29 -12.80 9.01
CA GLN A 61 -1.29 -13.33 8.09
C GLN A 61 -1.94 -14.58 8.70
N LEU A 62 -3.27 -14.62 8.79
CA LEU A 62 -3.98 -15.84 9.17
C LEU A 62 -4.29 -16.64 7.88
N GLY A 63 -4.09 -17.97 7.90
CA GLY A 63 -4.34 -18.87 6.77
C GLY A 63 -3.10 -19.46 6.09
N GLU A 64 -3.29 -20.51 5.28
CA GLU A 64 -2.23 -21.19 4.52
C GLU A 64 -1.74 -20.32 3.36
N GLY A 65 -0.76 -19.47 3.63
CA GLY A 65 -0.12 -18.59 2.66
C GLY A 65 1.38 -18.47 2.91
N THR A 66 2.04 -19.50 3.42
CA THR A 66 3.50 -19.51 3.56
C THR A 66 4.17 -19.80 2.23
N LYS A 67 4.18 -18.80 1.34
CA LYS A 67 5.21 -18.72 0.30
C LYS A 67 5.73 -17.30 0.32
N ALA A 68 6.98 -17.17 0.75
CA ALA A 68 7.72 -15.93 0.66
C ALA A 68 7.78 -15.51 -0.81
N SER A 69 6.88 -14.63 -1.22
CA SER A 69 7.09 -13.85 -2.43
C SER A 69 8.26 -12.91 -2.14
N ARG A 70 9.27 -12.97 -2.99
CA ARG A 70 10.35 -11.98 -3.01
C ARG A 70 9.70 -10.60 -3.15
N PRO A 71 10.15 -9.57 -2.41
CA PRO A 71 9.71 -8.20 -2.66
C PRO A 71 9.74 -7.93 -4.17
N LEU A 72 8.60 -7.46 -4.71
CA LEU A 72 8.54 -7.02 -6.10
C LEU A 72 9.63 -5.97 -6.34
N GLU A 73 10.23 -5.99 -7.53
CA GLU A 73 11.13 -4.91 -7.92
C GLU A 73 10.35 -3.61 -7.85
N THR A 74 10.88 -2.62 -7.14
CA THR A 74 10.21 -1.33 -6.97
C THR A 74 9.99 -0.71 -8.36
N PRO A 75 8.74 -0.60 -8.84
CA PRO A 75 8.47 -0.02 -10.14
C PRO A 75 8.91 1.44 -10.14
N ARG A 76 9.25 1.97 -11.32
CA ARG A 76 9.43 3.41 -11.48
C ARG A 76 8.13 4.10 -11.09
N VAL A 77 8.21 5.00 -10.12
CA VAL A 77 7.07 5.85 -9.73
C VAL A 77 6.83 6.83 -10.87
N ASP A 78 5.69 6.69 -11.52
CA ASP A 78 5.26 7.56 -12.60
C ASP A 78 4.23 8.56 -12.07
N LEU A 79 4.51 9.85 -12.19
CA LEU A 79 3.60 10.92 -11.77
C LEU A 79 2.49 11.06 -12.82
N GLY A 80 1.50 10.19 -12.68
CA GLY A 80 0.32 10.15 -13.54
C GLY A 80 -0.70 11.27 -13.26
N ASN A 81 -1.67 11.39 -14.16
CA ASN A 81 -2.83 12.28 -13.99
C ASN A 81 -4.10 11.43 -13.90
N THR A 82 -5.07 11.87 -13.10
CA THR A 82 -6.29 11.12 -12.82
C THR A 82 -7.44 12.10 -12.57
N THR A 83 -8.64 11.73 -12.98
CA THR A 83 -9.88 12.47 -12.68
C THR A 83 -10.63 11.77 -11.56
N HIS A 84 -11.05 12.52 -10.55
CA HIS A 84 -11.88 12.02 -9.45
C HIS A 84 -13.24 12.73 -9.42
N LEU A 85 -14.31 11.96 -9.25
CA LEU A 85 -15.69 12.44 -9.17
C LEU A 85 -16.36 11.87 -7.91
N SER A 86 -17.01 12.73 -7.13
CA SER A 86 -17.81 12.35 -5.97
C SER A 86 -19.24 12.90 -6.12
N VAL A 87 -20.26 12.05 -5.95
CA VAL A 87 -21.67 12.41 -6.13
C VAL A 87 -22.50 11.91 -4.94
N ILE A 88 -23.44 12.74 -4.49
CA ILE A 88 -24.48 12.38 -3.52
C ILE A 88 -25.82 12.80 -4.11
N ASP A 89 -26.80 11.90 -4.13
CA ASP A 89 -28.15 12.20 -4.63
C ASP A 89 -29.16 12.47 -3.50
N ARG A 90 -30.41 12.79 -3.89
CA ARG A 90 -31.51 13.08 -2.96
C ARG A 90 -31.92 11.87 -2.12
N GLU A 91 -31.68 10.66 -2.62
CA GLU A 91 -31.98 9.39 -1.94
C GLU A 91 -30.84 8.96 -1.00
N ARG A 92 -29.76 9.75 -0.92
CA ARG A 92 -28.54 9.50 -0.14
C ARG A 92 -27.68 8.36 -0.68
N ASN A 93 -27.78 8.06 -1.97
CA ASN A 93 -26.76 7.24 -2.62
C ASN A 93 -25.47 8.05 -2.74
N MET A 94 -24.32 7.39 -2.56
CA MET A 94 -23.01 8.02 -2.60
C MET A 94 -22.09 7.24 -3.52
N VAL A 95 -21.43 7.94 -4.45
CA VAL A 95 -20.49 7.34 -5.40
C VAL A 95 -19.19 8.13 -5.38
N ALA A 96 -18.07 7.42 -5.27
CA ALA A 96 -16.72 7.95 -5.45
C ALA A 96 -16.04 7.19 -6.59
N LEU A 97 -15.71 7.90 -7.68
CA LEU A 97 -15.11 7.34 -8.88
C LEU A 97 -13.74 7.97 -9.12
N THR A 98 -12.73 7.13 -9.28
CA THR A 98 -11.38 7.52 -9.70
C THR A 98 -11.10 6.91 -11.07
N ALA A 99 -11.05 7.73 -12.11
CA ALA A 99 -10.82 7.30 -13.49
C ALA A 99 -9.48 7.84 -14.01
N SER A 100 -8.68 6.98 -14.64
CA SER A 100 -7.31 7.31 -15.05
C SER A 100 -6.93 6.66 -16.38
N LEU A 101 -6.16 7.40 -17.18
CA LEU A 101 -5.40 6.88 -18.33
C LEU A 101 -3.92 6.63 -17.99
N GLY A 102 -3.56 6.71 -16.71
CA GLY A 102 -2.18 6.74 -16.25
C GLY A 102 -1.57 8.13 -16.43
N ARG A 103 -1.35 8.57 -17.67
CA ARG A 103 -0.82 9.91 -18.02
C ARG A 103 -1.87 10.74 -18.75
N MET A 104 -1.60 12.03 -18.97
CA MET A 104 -2.55 12.99 -19.59
C MET A 104 -3.34 12.39 -20.76
N PHE A 105 -2.64 11.98 -21.83
CA PHE A 105 -3.23 11.37 -23.02
C PHE A 105 -2.94 9.85 -23.11
N GLY A 106 -2.66 9.20 -21.98
CA GLY A 106 -2.26 7.80 -21.95
C GLY A 106 -0.87 7.58 -22.58
N SER A 107 -0.77 6.67 -23.54
CA SER A 107 0.49 6.28 -24.19
C SER A 107 0.92 7.17 -25.36
N GLY A 108 0.07 8.10 -25.81
CA GLY A 108 0.30 8.93 -27.01
C GLY A 108 -0.94 9.07 -27.86
#